data_AF-M4BBU8-F1
#
_entry.id   AF-M4BBU8-F1
#
_cell.length_a   1.000
_cell.length_b   1.000
_cell.length_c   1.000
_cell.angle_alpha   90.00
_cell.angle_beta   90.00
_cell.angle_gamma   90.00
#
_symmetry.space_group_name_H-M   'P 1'
#
loop_
_entity.id
_entity.type
_entity.pdbx_description
1 polymer ?
#
loop_
_entity_poly.entity_id
_entity_poly.type
_entity_poly.pdbx_seq_one_letter_code
_entity_poly.pdbx_strand_id
1 'polypeptide(L)'
;MGTSDSSHGILLQMFVISPAIAWILKPGRFSKRLGFVYAVAFLVAIAAITIGIELCAQEGNFYHVVGINRDASSAEIKRAFRQRSVELHPDKNPSLTATEEFNKLRVAFDVLGDAHKRPLYDLFGQNAIEKDVWSVQVEAVVGSLTFYAIWALLTFVLTLSEAAQEARAWSLAAGILFFLVEINFIYGGARLPPYFFPMMTMHDFVMIMHSAFPLLLNGCRAIGEYFYHDLTRENFALSVELLKSNQAILLNMRELQGEVASSSRRRPEVVKDDVVPAAARKRIKMDKHLSTLQAVENASDAQVAAAQELLDVATPKPEVQDGGQGLGIPWWVCPQLDMLLERMTGT
;
A
#
# COMPACT_ATOMS: atom_id res chain seq x y z
N MET A 1 -12.76 -27.52 19.13
CA MET A 1 -13.32 -27.99 17.84
C MET A 1 -13.97 -26.78 17.18
N GLY A 2 -13.27 -26.15 16.24
CA GLY A 2 -13.69 -24.89 15.59
C GLY A 2 -13.02 -24.74 14.22
N THR A 3 -12.90 -25.84 13.49
CA THR A 3 -12.18 -25.92 12.20
C THR A 3 -13.10 -25.79 10.98
N SER A 4 -14.42 -25.63 11.18
CA SER A 4 -15.36 -25.39 10.08
C SER A 4 -15.23 -23.98 9.50
N ASP A 5 -15.01 -22.98 10.35
CA ASP A 5 -15.12 -21.57 9.93
C ASP A 5 -13.94 -21.13 9.06
N SER A 6 -12.74 -21.65 9.34
CA SER A 6 -11.54 -21.38 8.52
C SER A 6 -11.70 -21.90 7.09
N SER A 7 -12.40 -23.02 6.91
CA SER A 7 -12.61 -23.65 5.60
C SER A 7 -13.57 -22.83 4.74
N HIS A 8 -14.63 -22.29 5.34
CA HIS A 8 -15.60 -21.44 4.63
C HIS A 8 -14.97 -20.12 4.16
N GLY A 9 -14.13 -19.49 4.98
CA GLY A 9 -13.40 -18.27 4.60
C GLY A 9 -12.48 -18.48 3.38
N ILE A 10 -11.70 -19.56 3.38
CA ILE A 10 -10.78 -19.89 2.27
C ILE A 10 -11.56 -20.21 0.99
N LEU A 11 -12.68 -20.94 1.09
CA LEU A 11 -13.51 -21.26 -0.07
C LEU A 11 -14.14 -20.00 -0.67
N LEU A 12 -14.68 -19.11 0.17
CA LEU A 12 -15.25 -17.83 -0.28
C LEU A 12 -14.17 -16.98 -0.98
N GLN A 13 -12.97 -16.97 -0.40
CA GLN A 13 -11.81 -16.27 -0.95
C GLN A 13 -11.34 -16.83 -2.31
N MET A 14 -11.35 -18.15 -2.48
CA MET A 14 -10.90 -18.80 -3.72
C MET A 14 -11.95 -18.71 -4.84
N PHE A 15 -13.24 -18.90 -4.53
CA PHE A 15 -14.29 -19.01 -5.54
C PHE A 15 -15.03 -17.71 -5.85
N VAL A 16 -15.07 -16.76 -4.92
CA VAL A 16 -15.84 -15.51 -5.10
C VAL A 16 -14.89 -14.32 -5.22
N ILE A 17 -13.98 -14.15 -4.27
CA ILE A 17 -13.21 -12.92 -4.13
C ILE A 17 -12.13 -12.80 -5.21
N SER A 18 -11.32 -13.84 -5.38
CA SER A 18 -10.23 -13.86 -6.37
C SER A 18 -10.71 -13.64 -7.82
N PRO A 19 -11.72 -14.37 -8.33
CA PRO A 19 -12.24 -14.13 -9.67
C PRO A 19 -12.97 -12.80 -9.82
N ALA A 20 -13.66 -12.30 -8.78
CA ALA A 20 -14.32 -11.00 -8.83
C ALA A 20 -13.29 -9.86 -8.92
N ILE A 21 -12.21 -9.89 -8.14
CA ILE A 21 -11.15 -8.88 -8.21
C ILE A 21 -10.47 -8.92 -9.58
N ALA A 22 -10.16 -10.12 -10.11
CA ALA A 22 -9.60 -10.27 -11.46
C ALA A 22 -10.54 -9.72 -12.54
N TRP A 23 -11.86 -9.85 -12.36
CA TRP A 23 -12.87 -9.30 -13.27
C TRP A 23 -12.95 -7.76 -13.21
N ILE A 24 -12.81 -7.18 -12.01
CA ILE A 24 -12.79 -5.72 -11.79
C ILE A 24 -11.51 -5.11 -12.37
N LEU A 25 -10.36 -5.74 -12.15
CA LEU A 25 -9.03 -5.25 -12.56
C LEU A 25 -8.64 -5.63 -13.99
N LYS A 26 -9.58 -6.15 -14.80
CA LYS A 26 -9.30 -6.52 -16.18
C LYS A 26 -8.76 -5.32 -16.99
N PRO A 27 -7.58 -5.43 -17.64
CA PRO A 27 -6.99 -4.31 -18.37
C PRO A 27 -7.92 -3.84 -19.50
N GLY A 28 -8.14 -2.52 -19.56
CA GLY A 28 -8.97 -1.87 -20.59
C GLY A 28 -10.46 -1.71 -20.26
N ARG A 29 -10.95 -2.20 -19.10
CA ARG A 29 -12.36 -2.01 -18.70
C ARG A 29 -12.62 -0.65 -18.03
N PHE A 30 -11.76 -0.25 -17.11
CA PHE A 30 -11.85 1.02 -16.37
C PHE A 30 -10.51 1.76 -16.42
N SER A 31 -10.53 3.07 -16.15
CA SER A 31 -9.28 3.83 -15.95
C SER A 31 -8.55 3.33 -14.70
N LYS A 32 -7.21 3.43 -14.68
CA LYS A 32 -6.36 2.88 -13.61
C LYS A 32 -6.81 3.28 -12.20
N ARG A 33 -7.22 4.54 -12.03
CA ARG A 33 -7.67 5.06 -10.73
C ARG A 33 -9.07 4.56 -10.34
N LEU A 34 -9.98 4.45 -11.31
CA LEU A 34 -11.36 4.06 -11.05
C LEU A 34 -11.48 2.55 -10.77
N GLY A 35 -10.74 1.73 -11.53
CA GLY A 35 -10.64 0.29 -11.27
C GLY A 35 -10.08 -0.02 -9.88
N PHE A 36 -9.09 0.76 -9.44
CA PHE A 36 -8.55 0.67 -8.08
C PHE A 36 -9.59 0.99 -7.01
N VAL A 37 -10.31 2.12 -7.14
CA VAL A 37 -11.34 2.51 -6.18
C VAL A 37 -12.43 1.46 -6.09
N TYR A 38 -12.87 0.86 -7.21
CA TYR A 38 -13.84 -0.23 -7.19
C TYR A 38 -13.31 -1.51 -6.56
N ALA A 39 -12.04 -1.87 -6.79
CA ALA A 39 -11.43 -3.02 -6.14
C ALA A 39 -11.32 -2.84 -4.63
N VAL A 40 -10.90 -1.65 -4.16
CA VAL A 40 -10.85 -1.32 -2.73
C VAL A 40 -12.26 -1.29 -2.13
N ALA A 41 -13.23 -0.66 -2.78
CA ALA A 41 -14.62 -0.62 -2.31
C ALA A 41 -15.22 -2.03 -2.21
N PHE A 42 -14.94 -2.91 -3.17
CA PHE A 42 -15.37 -4.31 -3.15
C PHE A 42 -14.75 -5.09 -1.98
N LEU A 43 -13.45 -4.93 -1.75
CA LEU A 43 -12.75 -5.55 -0.62
C LEU A 43 -13.31 -5.05 0.73
N VAL A 44 -13.52 -3.74 0.87
CA VAL A 44 -14.10 -3.15 2.09
C VAL A 44 -15.53 -3.63 2.31
N ALA A 45 -16.34 -3.74 1.25
CA ALA A 45 -17.71 -4.23 1.35
C ALA A 45 -17.74 -5.70 1.81
N ILE A 46 -16.88 -6.55 1.24
CA ILE A 46 -16.79 -7.95 1.69
C ILE A 46 -16.28 -8.03 3.12
N ALA A 47 -15.24 -7.27 3.47
CA ALA A 47 -14.72 -7.23 4.83
C ALA A 47 -15.81 -6.81 5.82
N ALA A 48 -16.62 -5.80 5.49
CA ALA A 48 -17.74 -5.38 6.32
C ALA A 48 -18.81 -6.46 6.47
N ILE A 49 -19.10 -7.22 5.41
CA ILE A 49 -20.04 -8.34 5.45
C ILE A 49 -19.48 -9.49 6.30
N THR A 50 -18.22 -9.87 6.12
CA THR A 50 -17.60 -10.96 6.90
C THR A 50 -17.52 -10.59 8.38
N ILE A 51 -17.08 -9.37 8.69
CA ILE A 51 -17.07 -8.84 10.06
C ILE A 51 -18.50 -8.79 10.63
N GLY A 52 -19.49 -8.38 9.83
CA GLY A 52 -20.90 -8.36 10.23
C GLY A 52 -21.45 -9.75 10.57
N ILE A 53 -21.09 -10.77 9.78
CA ILE A 53 -21.48 -12.16 10.06
C ILE A 53 -20.83 -12.66 11.35
N GLU A 54 -19.54 -12.35 11.57
CA GLU A 54 -18.83 -12.74 12.80
C GLU A 54 -19.37 -12.03 14.04
N LEU A 55 -19.75 -10.75 13.92
CA LEU A 55 -20.45 -10.00 14.97
C LEU A 55 -21.80 -10.64 15.31
N CYS A 56 -22.56 -11.11 14.31
CA CYS A 56 -23.80 -11.84 14.54
C CYS A 56 -23.56 -13.24 15.12
N ALA A 57 -22.46 -13.90 14.80
CA ALA A 57 -22.09 -15.20 15.37
C ALA A 57 -21.63 -15.12 16.84
N GLN A 58 -21.41 -13.90 17.36
CA GLN A 58 -20.92 -13.64 18.72
C GLN A 58 -21.96 -13.89 19.82
N GLU A 59 -23.14 -14.44 19.49
CA GLU A 59 -24.20 -14.81 20.45
C GLU A 59 -23.71 -15.69 21.62
N GLY A 60 -22.56 -16.37 21.47
CA GLY A 60 -21.91 -17.17 22.51
C GLY A 60 -21.00 -16.42 23.50
N ASN A 61 -20.75 -15.12 23.33
CA ASN A 61 -19.90 -14.35 24.24
C ASN A 61 -20.60 -14.11 25.60
N PHE A 62 -19.90 -14.34 26.71
CA PHE A 62 -20.44 -14.22 28.07
C PHE A 62 -20.97 -12.81 28.40
N TYR A 63 -20.34 -11.77 27.87
CA TYR A 63 -20.82 -10.39 28.03
C TYR A 63 -22.15 -10.17 27.30
N HIS A 64 -22.32 -10.78 26.13
CA HIS A 64 -23.58 -10.73 25.36
C HIS A 64 -24.69 -11.55 26.03
N VAL A 65 -24.35 -12.74 26.56
CA VAL A 65 -25.29 -13.61 27.29
C VAL A 65 -25.82 -12.93 28.55
N VAL A 66 -24.95 -12.25 29.32
CA VAL A 66 -25.36 -11.51 30.52
C VAL A 66 -25.97 -10.14 30.17
N GLY A 67 -25.62 -9.56 29.02
CA GLY A 67 -26.14 -8.28 28.53
C GLY A 67 -25.44 -7.06 29.16
N ILE A 68 -24.13 -7.14 29.40
CA ILE A 68 -23.35 -6.12 30.10
C ILE A 68 -22.08 -5.76 29.32
N ASN A 69 -21.67 -4.50 29.42
CA ASN A 69 -20.42 -4.04 28.81
C ASN A 69 -19.21 -4.76 29.42
N ARG A 70 -18.16 -4.97 28.63
CA ARG A 70 -16.87 -5.49 29.09
C ARG A 70 -16.30 -4.71 30.26
N ASP A 71 -16.52 -3.40 30.33
CA ASP A 71 -16.00 -2.54 31.41
C ASP A 71 -16.92 -2.51 32.65
N ALA A 72 -17.96 -3.35 32.70
CA ALA A 72 -18.91 -3.38 33.81
C ALA A 72 -18.27 -3.77 35.15
N SER A 73 -18.75 -3.14 36.22
CA SER A 73 -18.31 -3.42 37.59
C SER A 73 -18.84 -4.77 38.09
N SER A 74 -18.19 -5.36 39.11
CA SER A 74 -18.66 -6.62 39.71
C SER A 74 -20.07 -6.52 40.32
N ALA A 75 -20.49 -5.33 40.74
CA ALA A 75 -21.85 -5.07 41.21
C ALA A 75 -22.87 -5.09 40.06
N GLU A 76 -22.52 -4.52 38.90
CA GLU A 76 -23.35 -4.55 37.69
C GLU A 76 -23.49 -5.96 37.14
N ILE A 77 -22.41 -6.76 37.13
CA ILE A 77 -22.44 -8.17 36.73
C ILE A 77 -23.46 -8.95 37.57
N LYS A 78 -23.39 -8.80 38.90
CA LYS A 78 -24.33 -9.46 39.84
C LYS A 78 -25.76 -8.99 39.65
N ARG A 79 -25.98 -7.70 39.36
CA ARG A 79 -27.31 -7.15 39.13
C ARG A 79 -27.93 -7.68 37.83
N ALA A 80 -27.18 -7.63 36.73
CA ALA A 80 -27.61 -8.12 35.43
C ALA A 80 -27.89 -9.62 35.45
N PHE A 81 -27.03 -10.41 36.10
CA PHE A 81 -27.27 -11.84 36.31
C PHE A 81 -28.60 -12.10 37.01
N ARG A 82 -28.89 -11.42 38.12
CA ARG A 82 -30.16 -11.60 38.85
C ARG A 82 -31.38 -11.30 37.99
N GLN A 83 -31.31 -10.28 37.13
CA GLN A 83 -32.41 -9.92 36.22
C GLN A 83 -32.60 -11.00 35.16
N ARG A 84 -31.52 -11.34 34.42
CA ARG A 84 -31.52 -12.39 33.38
C ARG A 84 -31.89 -13.77 33.91
N SER A 85 -31.48 -14.13 35.14
CA SER A 85 -31.82 -15.44 35.73
C SER A 85 -33.31 -15.59 35.99
N VAL A 86 -34.03 -14.51 36.29
CA VAL A 86 -35.49 -14.56 36.49
C VAL A 86 -36.21 -14.69 35.14
N GLU A 87 -35.69 -14.03 34.10
CA GLU A 87 -36.23 -14.08 32.75
C GLU A 87 -36.02 -15.44 32.08
N LEU A 88 -34.82 -16.02 32.23
CA LEU A 88 -34.42 -17.30 31.62
C LEU A 88 -34.71 -18.51 32.52
N HIS A 89 -35.45 -18.34 33.62
CA HIS A 89 -35.75 -19.46 34.51
C HIS A 89 -36.63 -20.51 33.80
N PRO A 90 -36.28 -21.81 33.82
CA PRO A 90 -37.00 -22.85 33.08
C PRO A 90 -38.46 -23.05 33.50
N ASP A 91 -38.83 -22.59 34.71
CA ASP A 91 -40.22 -22.58 35.20
C ASP A 91 -41.05 -21.42 34.65
N LYS A 92 -40.41 -20.31 34.28
CA LYS A 92 -41.09 -19.09 33.80
C LYS A 92 -41.07 -18.96 32.28
N ASN A 93 -40.06 -19.55 31.63
CA ASN A 93 -39.91 -19.56 30.19
C ASN A 93 -40.24 -20.95 29.63
N PRO A 94 -41.37 -21.11 28.90
CA PRO A 94 -41.78 -22.39 28.32
C PRO A 94 -40.99 -22.78 27.05
N SER A 95 -39.86 -22.13 26.75
CA SER A 95 -39.05 -22.49 25.58
C SER A 95 -38.26 -23.79 25.81
N LEU A 96 -38.11 -24.58 24.75
CA LEU A 96 -37.30 -25.81 24.77
C LEU A 96 -35.80 -25.53 25.00
N THR A 97 -35.34 -24.29 24.73
CA THR A 97 -33.95 -23.83 24.90
C THR A 97 -33.69 -23.16 26.25
N ALA A 98 -34.71 -22.93 27.08
CA ALA A 98 -34.57 -22.19 28.33
C ALA A 98 -33.52 -22.79 29.27
N THR A 99 -33.47 -24.13 29.37
CA THR A 99 -32.48 -24.85 30.18
C THR A 99 -31.04 -24.62 29.70
N GLU A 100 -30.83 -24.62 28.37
CA GLU A 100 -29.51 -24.40 27.78
C GLU A 100 -29.05 -22.96 27.95
N GLU A 101 -29.94 -21.99 27.71
CA GLU A 101 -29.68 -20.55 27.88
C GLU A 101 -29.41 -20.20 29.35
N PHE A 102 -30.15 -20.81 30.28
CA PHE A 102 -29.91 -20.64 31.71
C PHE A 102 -28.56 -21.22 32.14
N ASN A 103 -28.19 -22.40 31.63
CA ASN A 103 -26.88 -22.99 31.89
C ASN A 103 -25.75 -22.11 31.33
N LYS A 104 -25.91 -21.56 30.12
CA LYS A 104 -24.96 -20.59 29.53
C LYS A 104 -24.82 -19.34 30.40
N LEU A 105 -25.94 -18.79 30.89
CA LEU A 105 -25.93 -17.63 31.79
C LEU A 105 -25.18 -17.92 33.09
N ARG A 106 -25.38 -19.11 33.68
CA ARG A 106 -24.70 -19.53 34.89
C ARG A 106 -23.18 -19.64 34.68
N VAL A 107 -22.76 -20.32 33.61
CA VAL A 107 -21.33 -20.43 33.26
C VAL A 107 -20.72 -19.05 33.02
N ALA A 108 -21.43 -18.17 32.31
CA ALA A 108 -20.98 -16.79 32.08
C ALA A 108 -20.74 -16.04 33.39
N PHE A 109 -21.66 -16.16 34.36
CA PHE A 109 -21.51 -15.53 35.67
C PHE A 109 -20.36 -16.12 36.49
N ASP A 110 -20.18 -17.45 36.46
CA ASP A 110 -19.09 -18.12 37.19
C ASP A 110 -17.71 -17.70 36.68
N VAL A 111 -17.60 -17.35 35.39
CA VAL A 111 -16.34 -16.88 34.76
C VAL A 111 -16.15 -15.38 34.96
N LEU A 112 -17.16 -14.56 34.68
CA LEU A 112 -17.07 -13.10 34.77
C LEU A 112 -17.05 -12.59 36.22
N GLY A 113 -17.61 -13.36 37.15
CA GLY A 113 -17.66 -13.03 38.58
C GLY A 113 -16.34 -13.27 39.31
N ASP A 114 -15.46 -14.12 38.76
CA ASP A 114 -14.16 -14.45 39.34
C ASP A 114 -13.07 -13.48 38.84
N ALA A 115 -12.37 -12.84 39.77
CA ALA A 115 -11.32 -11.87 39.48
C ALA A 115 -10.12 -12.48 38.73
N HIS A 116 -9.88 -13.78 38.86
CA HIS A 116 -8.80 -14.48 38.16
C HIS A 116 -9.23 -14.96 36.77
N LYS A 117 -10.47 -15.45 36.61
CA LYS A 117 -10.95 -16.03 35.34
C LYS A 117 -11.37 -14.99 34.31
N ARG A 118 -11.91 -13.85 34.75
CA ARG A 118 -12.31 -12.74 33.85
C ARG A 118 -11.17 -12.26 32.92
N PRO A 119 -9.96 -11.91 33.40
CA PRO A 119 -8.89 -11.45 32.51
C PRO A 119 -8.38 -12.56 31.57
N LEU A 120 -8.39 -13.82 32.01
CA LEU A 120 -8.05 -14.98 31.17
C LEU A 120 -9.07 -15.14 30.02
N TYR A 121 -10.35 -15.00 30.34
CA TYR A 121 -11.43 -15.04 29.36
C TYR A 121 -11.33 -13.88 28.36
N ASP A 122 -11.09 -12.66 28.84
CA ASP A 122 -11.02 -11.46 27.99
C ASP A 122 -9.91 -11.55 26.94
N LEU A 123 -8.79 -12.20 27.27
CA LEU A 123 -7.60 -12.32 26.42
C LEU A 123 -7.61 -13.57 25.53
N PHE A 124 -8.09 -14.71 26.03
CA PHE A 124 -7.89 -16.00 25.38
C PHE A 124 -9.20 -16.79 25.14
N GLY A 125 -10.34 -16.23 25.52
CA GLY A 125 -11.66 -16.83 25.30
C GLY A 125 -11.99 -17.99 26.25
N GLN A 126 -13.04 -18.74 25.92
CA GLN A 126 -13.61 -19.78 26.79
C GLN A 126 -12.65 -20.95 27.02
N ASN A 127 -11.87 -21.32 25.99
CA ASN A 127 -10.99 -22.49 26.01
C ASN A 127 -9.79 -22.35 26.97
N ALA A 128 -9.51 -21.13 27.44
CA ALA A 128 -8.39 -20.83 28.31
C ALA A 128 -8.70 -20.97 29.80
N ILE A 129 -9.98 -21.07 30.17
CA ILE A 129 -10.41 -21.02 31.58
C ILE A 129 -10.00 -22.29 32.34
N GLU A 130 -9.88 -23.42 31.65
CA GLU A 130 -9.51 -24.72 32.24
C GLU A 130 -7.99 -24.98 32.24
N LYS A 131 -7.22 -24.17 31.52
CA LYS A 131 -5.79 -24.38 31.28
C LYS A 131 -4.93 -23.55 32.23
N ASP A 132 -3.71 -24.02 32.50
CA ASP A 132 -2.73 -23.27 33.28
C ASP A 132 -2.32 -22.00 32.55
N VAL A 133 -2.20 -20.88 33.26
CA VAL A 133 -1.89 -19.55 32.70
C VAL A 133 -0.66 -19.57 31.77
N TRP A 134 0.40 -20.28 32.15
CA TRP A 134 1.61 -20.39 31.35
C TRP A 134 1.36 -21.16 30.04
N SER A 135 0.61 -22.26 30.10
CA SER A 135 0.27 -23.05 28.91
C SER A 135 -0.55 -22.24 27.90
N VAL A 136 -1.51 -21.44 28.39
CA VAL A 136 -2.35 -20.57 27.56
C VAL A 136 -1.51 -19.49 26.87
N GLN A 137 -0.58 -18.86 27.61
CA GLN A 137 0.30 -17.85 27.03
C GLN A 137 1.21 -18.43 25.95
N VAL A 138 1.79 -19.60 26.19
CA VAL A 138 2.63 -20.28 25.19
C VAL A 138 1.81 -20.67 23.96
N GLU A 139 0.63 -21.25 24.16
CA GLU A 139 -0.27 -21.64 23.07
C GLU A 139 -0.72 -20.44 22.24
N ALA A 140 -1.00 -19.29 22.87
CA ALA A 140 -1.36 -18.06 22.18
C ALA A 140 -0.20 -17.52 21.33
N VAL A 141 1.02 -17.46 21.87
CA VAL A 141 2.21 -16.98 21.13
C VAL A 141 2.57 -17.92 20.00
N VAL A 142 2.60 -19.23 20.27
CA VAL A 142 2.93 -20.23 19.27
C VAL A 142 1.83 -20.26 18.20
N GLY A 143 0.56 -20.17 18.58
CA GLY A 143 -0.58 -20.08 17.66
C GLY A 143 -0.48 -18.86 16.74
N SER A 144 -0.24 -17.68 17.32
CA SER A 144 -0.04 -16.44 16.56
C SER A 144 1.16 -16.54 15.62
N LEU A 145 2.33 -16.95 16.14
CA LEU A 145 3.55 -17.08 15.36
C LEU A 145 3.40 -18.07 14.20
N THR A 146 2.79 -19.23 14.45
CA THR A 146 2.57 -20.24 13.40
C THR A 146 1.57 -19.74 12.35
N PHE A 147 0.50 -19.05 12.76
CA PHE A 147 -0.46 -18.45 11.83
C PHE A 147 0.22 -17.47 10.87
N TYR A 148 0.95 -16.47 11.39
CA TYR A 148 1.62 -15.50 10.53
C TYR A 148 2.81 -16.09 9.77
N ALA A 149 3.51 -17.08 10.32
CA ALA A 149 4.59 -17.77 9.59
C ALA A 149 4.05 -18.55 8.38
N ILE A 150 2.94 -19.30 8.56
CA ILE A 150 2.27 -20.02 7.47
C ILE A 150 1.80 -19.03 6.41
N TRP A 151 1.17 -17.94 6.81
CA TRP A 151 0.69 -16.93 5.86
C TRP A 151 1.81 -16.13 5.20
N ALA A 152 2.91 -15.85 5.88
CA ALA A 152 4.09 -15.22 5.29
C ALA A 152 4.73 -16.14 4.25
N LEU A 153 4.87 -17.43 4.56
CA LEU A 153 5.34 -18.44 3.62
C LEU A 153 4.40 -18.58 2.41
N LEU A 154 3.09 -18.66 2.65
CA LEU A 154 2.08 -18.75 1.60
C LEU A 154 2.11 -17.50 0.70
N THR A 155 2.18 -16.32 1.30
CA THR A 155 2.31 -15.05 0.57
C THR A 155 3.58 -15.03 -0.26
N PHE A 156 4.70 -15.46 0.30
CA PHE A 156 5.98 -15.56 -0.40
C PHE A 156 5.89 -16.50 -1.61
N VAL A 157 5.31 -17.69 -1.44
CA VAL A 157 5.11 -18.67 -2.52
C VAL A 157 4.19 -18.12 -3.62
N LEU A 158 3.08 -17.47 -3.26
CA LEU A 158 2.14 -16.87 -4.21
C LEU A 158 2.69 -15.61 -4.90
N THR A 159 3.83 -15.07 -4.45
CA THR A 159 4.46 -13.86 -4.98
C THR A 159 5.90 -14.10 -5.44
N LEU A 160 6.25 -15.34 -5.80
CA LEU A 160 7.57 -15.67 -6.37
C LEU A 160 7.88 -14.99 -7.71
N SER A 161 6.86 -14.48 -8.41
CA SER A 161 7.02 -13.75 -9.67
C SER A 161 7.71 -12.39 -9.44
N GLU A 162 8.65 -12.02 -10.30
CA GLU A 162 9.28 -10.69 -10.31
C GLU A 162 8.24 -9.56 -10.44
N ALA A 163 7.13 -9.85 -11.12
CA ALA A 163 5.99 -8.94 -11.25
C ALA A 163 5.28 -8.60 -9.93
N ALA A 164 5.52 -9.38 -8.88
CA ALA A 164 4.85 -9.23 -7.59
C ALA A 164 5.80 -8.78 -6.46
N GLN A 165 7.02 -8.33 -6.78
CA GLN A 165 8.02 -8.00 -5.75
C GLN A 165 7.57 -6.88 -4.81
N GLU A 166 6.98 -5.80 -5.34
CA GLU A 166 6.43 -4.73 -4.50
C GLU A 166 5.21 -5.22 -3.71
N ALA A 167 4.31 -5.95 -4.36
CA ALA A 167 3.13 -6.54 -3.73
C ALA A 167 3.50 -7.44 -2.53
N ARG A 168 4.59 -8.20 -2.65
CA ARG A 168 5.15 -9.03 -1.59
C ARG A 168 5.61 -8.20 -0.39
N ALA A 169 6.34 -7.11 -0.63
CA ALA A 169 6.83 -6.24 0.44
C ALA A 169 5.65 -5.64 1.24
N TRP A 170 4.63 -5.12 0.55
CA TRP A 170 3.43 -4.59 1.19
C TRP A 170 2.65 -5.65 1.96
N SER A 171 2.51 -6.85 1.39
CA SER A 171 1.76 -7.96 2.01
C SER A 171 2.47 -8.48 3.27
N LEU A 172 3.81 -8.60 3.23
CA LEU A 172 4.60 -9.00 4.41
C LEU A 172 4.63 -7.90 5.47
N ALA A 173 4.75 -6.62 5.07
CA ALA A 173 4.69 -5.50 6.00
C ALA A 173 3.32 -5.44 6.72
N ALA A 174 2.22 -5.68 6.01
CA ALA A 174 0.89 -5.79 6.60
C ALA A 174 0.81 -6.98 7.58
N GLY A 175 1.37 -8.13 7.24
CA GLY A 175 1.46 -9.29 8.14
C GLY A 175 2.22 -8.99 9.43
N ILE A 176 3.37 -8.33 9.33
CA ILE A 176 4.16 -7.91 10.50
C ILE A 176 3.36 -6.91 11.34
N LEU A 177 2.70 -5.93 10.72
CA LEU A 177 1.88 -4.95 11.44
C LEU A 177 0.75 -5.63 12.23
N PHE A 178 0.02 -6.56 11.62
CA PHE A 178 -1.06 -7.30 12.27
C PHE A 178 -0.54 -8.12 13.46
N PHE A 179 0.59 -8.82 13.27
CA PHE A 179 1.23 -9.56 14.35
C PHE A 179 1.65 -8.64 15.52
N LEU A 180 2.22 -7.47 15.22
CA LEU A 180 2.59 -6.50 16.26
C LEU A 180 1.37 -5.96 17.00
N VAL A 181 0.28 -5.67 16.29
CA VAL A 181 -0.98 -5.24 16.88
C VAL A 181 -1.54 -6.32 17.81
N GLU A 182 -1.53 -7.58 17.38
CA GLU A 182 -1.99 -8.71 18.20
C GLU A 182 -1.15 -8.89 19.47
N ILE A 183 0.17 -8.89 19.35
CA ILE A 183 1.07 -8.95 20.51
C ILE A 183 0.85 -7.76 21.44
N ASN A 184 0.56 -6.58 20.90
CA ASN A 184 0.23 -5.40 21.71
C ASN A 184 -1.10 -5.55 22.47
N PHE A 185 -2.12 -6.18 21.87
CA PHE A 185 -3.37 -6.49 22.57
C PHE A 185 -3.22 -7.58 23.63
N ILE A 186 -2.44 -8.64 23.35
CA ILE A 186 -2.25 -9.76 24.28
C ILE A 186 -1.32 -9.38 25.44
N TYR A 187 -0.22 -8.69 25.16
CA TYR A 187 0.85 -8.41 26.14
C TYR A 187 1.01 -6.94 26.51
N GLY A 188 0.69 -6.04 25.59
CA GLY A 188 0.87 -4.59 25.78
C GLY A 188 -0.17 -3.94 26.68
N GLY A 189 -1.20 -4.69 27.10
CA GLY A 189 -2.28 -4.18 27.94
C GLY A 189 -3.16 -3.14 27.25
N ALA A 190 -3.03 -2.99 25.93
CA ALA A 190 -3.86 -2.11 25.14
C ALA A 190 -5.31 -2.59 25.19
N ARG A 191 -6.22 -1.67 25.48
CA ARG A 191 -7.66 -1.96 25.50
C ARG A 191 -8.32 -1.25 24.34
N LEU A 192 -9.20 -1.96 23.64
CA LEU A 192 -10.09 -1.33 22.66
C LEU A 192 -10.87 -0.19 23.32
N PRO A 193 -10.96 0.99 22.69
CA PRO A 193 -11.74 2.11 23.19
C PRO A 193 -13.16 1.67 23.54
N PRO A 194 -13.78 2.14 24.65
CA PRO A 194 -15.10 1.66 25.10
C PRO A 194 -16.23 1.89 24.09
N TYR A 195 -16.08 2.85 23.18
CA TYR A 195 -17.02 3.13 22.10
C TYR A 195 -16.95 2.11 20.95
N PHE A 196 -15.83 1.38 20.85
CA PHE A 196 -15.55 0.43 19.80
C PHE A 196 -15.86 -0.98 20.30
N PHE A 197 -17.04 -1.48 19.93
CA PHE A 197 -17.56 -2.81 20.29
C PHE A 197 -17.65 -3.07 21.82
N PRO A 198 -18.66 -2.50 22.51
CA PRO A 198 -18.75 -2.50 23.98
C PRO A 198 -18.92 -3.88 24.62
N MET A 199 -19.34 -4.90 23.86
CA MET A 199 -19.56 -6.26 24.35
C MET A 199 -18.47 -7.24 23.92
N MET A 200 -17.48 -6.77 23.15
CA MET A 200 -16.51 -7.64 22.47
C MET A 200 -15.23 -7.84 23.29
N THR A 201 -14.78 -9.10 23.40
CA THR A 201 -13.52 -9.43 24.06
C THR A 201 -12.32 -9.14 23.15
N MET A 202 -11.11 -9.10 23.72
CA MET A 202 -9.89 -8.95 22.91
C MET A 202 -9.66 -10.19 22.07
N HIS A 203 -9.95 -11.37 22.64
CA HIS A 203 -9.89 -12.64 21.92
C HIS A 203 -10.75 -12.60 20.64
N ASP A 204 -12.01 -12.17 20.76
CA ASP A 204 -12.93 -12.08 19.62
C ASP A 204 -12.42 -11.08 18.56
N PHE A 205 -11.84 -9.96 19.00
CA PHE A 205 -11.22 -9.01 18.07
C PHE A 205 -10.05 -9.61 17.31
N VAL A 206 -9.17 -10.34 17.99
CA VAL A 206 -8.04 -11.03 17.35
C VAL A 206 -8.55 -12.10 16.38
N MET A 207 -9.62 -12.83 16.71
CA MET A 207 -10.24 -13.79 15.81
C MET A 207 -10.81 -13.12 14.54
N ILE A 208 -11.50 -12.00 14.68
CA ILE A 208 -11.98 -11.18 13.55
C ILE A 208 -10.79 -10.65 12.73
N MET A 209 -9.69 -10.30 13.40
CA MET A 209 -8.50 -9.84 12.72
C MET A 209 -7.86 -10.97 11.88
N HIS A 210 -7.81 -12.21 12.42
CA HIS A 210 -7.34 -13.40 11.69
C HIS A 210 -8.25 -13.80 10.54
N SER A 211 -9.56 -13.57 10.62
CA SER A 211 -10.49 -13.84 9.52
C SER A 211 -10.39 -12.80 8.40
N ALA A 212 -10.17 -11.53 8.74
CA ALA A 212 -10.00 -10.44 7.80
C ALA A 212 -8.63 -10.44 7.10
N PHE A 213 -7.60 -11.01 7.75
CA PHE A 213 -6.22 -11.00 7.26
C PHE A 213 -6.03 -11.70 5.89
N PRO A 214 -6.55 -12.92 5.65
CA PRO A 214 -6.53 -13.57 4.34
C PRO A 214 -7.08 -12.69 3.22
N LEU A 215 -8.20 -12.01 3.47
CA LEU A 215 -8.86 -11.12 2.51
C LEU A 215 -7.98 -9.92 2.17
N LEU A 216 -7.39 -9.31 3.20
CA LEU A 216 -6.46 -8.19 3.05
C LEU A 216 -5.26 -8.58 2.21
N LEU A 217 -4.61 -9.72 2.52
CA LEU A 217 -3.44 -10.19 1.78
C LEU A 217 -3.74 -10.43 0.29
N ASN A 218 -4.88 -11.05 -0.02
CA ASN A 218 -5.28 -11.24 -1.41
C ASN A 218 -5.57 -9.91 -2.12
N GLY A 219 -6.17 -8.95 -1.42
CA GLY A 219 -6.36 -7.60 -1.92
C GLY A 219 -5.04 -6.92 -2.24
N CYS A 220 -4.09 -6.90 -1.30
CA CYS A 220 -2.76 -6.34 -1.48
C CYS A 220 -2.02 -6.98 -2.65
N ARG A 221 -2.11 -8.31 -2.79
CA ARG A 221 -1.50 -9.05 -3.91
C ARG A 221 -2.09 -8.63 -5.26
N ALA A 222 -3.41 -8.64 -5.38
CA ALA A 222 -4.08 -8.32 -6.65
C ALA A 222 -3.90 -6.85 -7.06
N ILE A 223 -3.91 -5.94 -6.09
CA ILE A 223 -3.63 -4.52 -6.32
C ILE A 223 -2.18 -4.33 -6.76
N GLY A 224 -1.22 -4.97 -6.08
CA GLY A 224 0.19 -4.86 -6.43
C GLY A 224 0.50 -5.39 -7.83
N GLU A 225 -0.16 -6.48 -8.25
CA GLU A 225 -0.05 -7.01 -9.62
C GLU A 225 -0.63 -6.04 -10.67
N TYR A 226 -1.70 -5.31 -10.34
CA TYR A 226 -2.32 -4.34 -11.25
C TYR A 226 -1.47 -3.08 -11.48
N PHE A 227 -0.75 -2.63 -10.44
CA PHE A 227 0.11 -1.45 -10.53
C PHE A 227 1.54 -1.77 -10.98
N TYR A 228 1.91 -3.04 -11.12
CA TYR A 228 3.24 -3.43 -11.57
C TYR A 228 3.57 -2.77 -12.92
N HIS A 229 4.61 -1.93 -12.94
CA HIS A 229 5.25 -1.44 -14.16
C HIS A 229 6.65 -2.01 -14.20
N ASP A 230 6.95 -2.72 -15.29
CA ASP A 230 8.27 -3.24 -15.54
C ASP A 230 9.17 -2.08 -16.01
N LEU A 231 9.68 -1.31 -15.04
CA LEU A 231 10.61 -0.21 -15.30
C LEU A 231 11.81 -0.69 -16.13
N THR A 232 12.27 -1.92 -15.92
CA THR A 232 13.43 -2.47 -16.63
C THR A 232 13.11 -2.66 -18.11
N ARG A 233 11.95 -3.22 -18.45
CA ARG A 233 11.51 -3.34 -19.85
C ARG A 233 11.24 -1.98 -20.48
N GLU A 234 10.59 -1.06 -19.78
CA GLU A 234 10.32 0.28 -20.30
C GLU A 234 11.61 1.06 -20.54
N ASN A 235 12.54 1.05 -19.59
CA ASN A 235 13.86 1.68 -19.74
C ASN A 235 14.65 1.04 -20.87
N PHE A 236 14.60 -0.29 -21.01
CA PHE A 236 15.24 -0.99 -22.11
C PHE A 236 14.60 -0.59 -23.46
N ALA A 237 13.27 -0.58 -23.57
CA ALA A 237 12.57 -0.16 -24.78
C ALA A 237 12.90 1.28 -25.17
N LEU A 238 12.89 2.21 -24.20
CA LEU A 238 13.30 3.61 -24.37
C LEU A 238 14.75 3.71 -24.84
N SER A 239 15.67 2.94 -24.27
CA SER A 239 17.08 2.94 -24.69
C SER A 239 17.26 2.45 -26.13
N VAL A 240 16.50 1.44 -26.56
CA VAL A 240 16.51 0.94 -27.93
C VAL A 240 15.91 1.96 -28.90
N GLU A 241 14.84 2.65 -28.50
CA GLU A 241 14.21 3.69 -29.31
C GLU A 241 15.12 4.91 -29.47
N LEU A 242 15.79 5.34 -28.40
CA LEU A 242 16.84 6.36 -28.44
C LEU A 242 17.96 5.96 -29.39
N LEU A 243 18.43 4.71 -29.36
CA LEU A 243 19.47 4.23 -30.26
C LEU A 243 19.04 4.31 -31.73
N LYS A 244 17.80 3.90 -32.02
CA LYS A 244 17.22 3.99 -33.38
C LYS A 244 17.07 5.44 -33.85
N SER A 245 16.63 6.33 -32.96
CA SER A 245 16.53 7.77 -33.25
C SER A 245 17.91 8.36 -33.58
N ASN A 246 18.92 8.06 -32.75
CA ASN A 246 20.30 8.51 -33.00
C ASN A 246 20.85 7.98 -34.33
N GLN A 247 20.58 6.71 -34.66
CA GLN A 247 20.98 6.14 -35.95
C GLN A 247 20.29 6.84 -37.13
N ALA A 248 19.00 7.15 -37.02
CA ALA A 248 18.26 7.86 -38.06
C ALA A 248 18.80 9.28 -38.29
N ILE A 249 19.13 10.01 -37.22
CA ILE A 249 19.74 11.34 -37.30
C ILE A 249 21.07 11.28 -38.06
N LEU A 250 21.93 10.30 -37.74
CA LEU A 250 23.22 10.13 -38.42
C LEU A 250 23.07 9.82 -39.91
N LEU A 251 22.07 9.01 -40.29
CA LEU A 251 21.78 8.72 -41.68
C LEU A 251 21.27 9.96 -42.43
N ASN A 252 20.35 10.72 -41.82
CA ASN A 252 19.86 11.99 -42.39
C ASN A 252 20.99 13.01 -42.53
N MET A 253 21.90 13.12 -41.55
CA MET A 253 23.06 14.01 -41.66
C MET A 253 23.98 13.59 -42.83
N ARG A 254 24.20 12.30 -43.01
CA ARG A 254 25.00 11.78 -44.14
C ARG A 254 24.34 12.07 -45.49
N GLU A 255 23.03 11.90 -45.57
CA GLU A 255 22.26 12.20 -46.79
C GLU A 255 22.31 13.68 -47.12
N LEU A 256 22.07 14.56 -46.14
CA LEU A 256 22.20 16.01 -46.30
C LEU A 256 23.63 16.42 -46.71
N GLN A 257 24.66 15.80 -46.14
CA GLN A 257 26.04 16.04 -46.59
C GLN A 257 26.27 15.59 -48.04
N GLY A 258 25.65 14.49 -48.46
CA GLY A 258 25.66 14.03 -49.84
C GLY A 258 24.93 14.98 -50.80
N GLU A 259 23.77 15.49 -50.41
CA GLU A 259 23.02 16.51 -51.16
C GLU A 259 23.80 17.83 -51.25
N VAL A 260 24.38 18.29 -50.14
CA VAL A 260 25.23 19.49 -50.12
C VAL A 260 26.46 19.30 -51.01
N ALA A 261 27.14 18.16 -50.94
CA ALA A 261 28.30 17.86 -51.79
C ALA A 261 27.93 17.75 -53.28
N SER A 262 26.79 17.16 -53.61
CA SER A 262 26.30 17.07 -55.00
C SER A 262 25.80 18.43 -55.53
N SER A 263 25.19 19.26 -54.68
CA SER A 263 24.82 20.64 -55.03
C SER A 263 26.07 21.52 -55.20
N SER A 264 27.12 21.32 -54.41
CA SER A 264 28.42 22.00 -54.54
C SER A 264 29.14 21.60 -55.85
N ARG A 265 28.91 20.38 -56.36
CA ARG A 265 29.37 19.94 -57.69
C ARG A 265 28.58 20.55 -58.85
N ARG A 266 27.33 21.00 -58.64
CA ARG A 266 26.63 21.86 -59.61
C ARG A 266 27.24 23.25 -59.52
N ARG A 267 28.34 23.44 -60.25
CA ARG A 267 28.90 24.77 -60.53
C ARG A 267 27.74 25.65 -61.04
N PRO A 268 27.47 26.82 -60.46
CA PRO A 268 26.48 27.71 -61.04
C PRO A 268 26.92 28.01 -62.48
N GLU A 269 26.04 27.73 -63.43
CA GLU A 269 26.22 28.16 -64.80
C GLU A 269 26.39 29.68 -64.76
N VAL A 270 27.58 30.14 -65.16
CA VAL A 270 27.92 31.56 -65.16
C VAL A 270 27.08 32.20 -66.25
N VAL A 271 25.92 32.72 -65.88
CA VAL A 271 25.21 33.72 -66.66
C VAL A 271 26.16 34.91 -66.78
N LYS A 272 26.73 35.08 -67.97
CA LYS A 272 27.43 36.30 -68.35
C LYS A 272 26.41 37.43 -68.49
N ASP A 273 26.93 38.64 -68.41
CA ASP A 273 26.30 39.95 -68.64
C ASP A 273 25.82 40.60 -67.32
N ASP A 274 26.21 41.82 -66.93
CA ASP A 274 26.89 42.92 -67.63
C ASP A 274 27.74 43.76 -66.65
N VAL A 275 28.60 44.59 -67.24
CA VAL A 275 29.60 45.45 -66.61
C VAL A 275 29.02 46.32 -65.49
N VAL A 276 29.30 45.97 -64.23
CA VAL A 276 29.08 46.83 -63.07
C VAL A 276 30.31 47.74 -62.86
N PRO A 277 30.13 49.08 -62.73
CA PRO A 277 31.24 50.03 -62.57
C PRO A 277 32.09 49.75 -61.32
N ALA A 278 33.40 49.98 -61.43
CA ALA A 278 34.40 49.66 -60.41
C ALA A 278 34.16 50.28 -59.02
N ALA A 279 33.31 51.30 -58.92
CA ALA A 279 32.92 51.94 -57.66
C ALA A 279 31.94 51.09 -56.81
N ALA A 280 31.12 50.23 -57.43
CA ALA A 280 30.16 49.39 -56.70
C ALA A 280 30.80 48.10 -56.14
N ARG A 281 31.90 47.62 -56.75
CA ARG A 281 32.62 46.41 -56.28
C ARG A 281 33.29 46.60 -54.92
N LYS A 282 33.66 47.82 -54.52
CA LYS A 282 34.27 48.08 -53.20
C LYS A 282 33.24 48.11 -52.05
N ARG A 283 32.03 48.63 -52.28
CA ARG A 283 30.96 48.62 -51.28
C ARG A 283 30.40 47.22 -51.02
N ILE A 284 30.14 46.45 -52.09
CA ILE A 284 29.60 45.09 -51.97
C ILE A 284 30.62 44.15 -51.28
N LYS A 285 31.93 44.35 -51.46
CA LYS A 285 32.97 43.52 -50.83
C LYS A 285 33.14 43.82 -49.32
N MET A 286 32.91 45.06 -48.88
CA MET A 286 32.93 45.44 -47.45
C MET A 286 31.67 44.98 -46.71
N ASP A 287 30.48 45.19 -47.29
CA ASP A 287 29.22 44.78 -46.66
C ASP A 287 29.09 43.25 -46.59
N LYS A 288 29.65 42.53 -47.58
CA LYS A 288 29.64 41.05 -47.59
C LYS A 288 30.61 40.45 -46.58
N HIS A 289 31.75 41.11 -46.29
CA HIS A 289 32.67 40.67 -45.23
C HIS A 289 32.12 40.98 -43.83
N LEU A 290 31.42 42.11 -43.65
CA LEU A 290 30.83 42.47 -42.37
C LEU A 290 29.61 41.58 -42.02
N SER A 291 28.75 41.31 -43.00
CA SER A 291 27.58 40.45 -42.82
C SER A 291 27.92 38.96 -42.71
N THR A 292 28.99 38.47 -43.36
CA THR A 292 29.47 37.09 -43.16
C THR A 292 30.16 36.89 -41.82
N LEU A 293 30.89 37.89 -41.30
CA LEU A 293 31.48 37.81 -39.96
C LEU A 293 30.39 37.83 -38.87
N GLN A 294 29.40 38.72 -38.98
CA GLN A 294 28.26 38.74 -38.05
C GLN A 294 27.37 37.49 -38.16
N ALA A 295 27.19 36.92 -39.35
CA ALA A 295 26.41 35.69 -39.51
C ALA A 295 27.16 34.44 -39.00
N VAL A 296 28.49 34.41 -39.10
CA VAL A 296 29.32 33.31 -38.58
C VAL A 296 29.40 33.34 -37.05
N GLU A 297 29.51 34.54 -36.46
CA GLU A 297 29.55 34.75 -35.00
C GLU A 297 28.18 34.44 -34.36
N ASN A 298 27.08 34.90 -34.97
CA ASN A 298 25.73 34.57 -34.50
C ASN A 298 25.35 33.09 -34.71
N ALA A 299 25.89 32.44 -35.75
CA ALA A 299 25.67 31.01 -35.97
C ALA A 299 26.47 30.13 -35.02
N SER A 300 27.69 30.54 -34.63
CA SER A 300 28.46 29.82 -33.61
C SER A 300 27.81 29.92 -32.24
N ASP A 301 27.31 31.10 -31.87
CA ASP A 301 26.69 31.30 -30.55
C ASP A 301 25.35 30.57 -30.43
N ALA A 302 24.54 30.53 -31.50
CA ALA A 302 23.31 29.75 -31.52
C ALA A 302 23.55 28.24 -31.52
N GLN A 303 24.61 27.76 -32.20
CA GLN A 303 24.98 26.34 -32.18
C GLN A 303 25.57 25.91 -30.83
N VAL A 304 26.34 26.79 -30.17
CA VAL A 304 26.87 26.54 -28.82
C VAL A 304 25.74 26.55 -27.80
N ALA A 305 24.78 27.48 -27.87
CA ALA A 305 23.62 27.51 -27.00
C ALA A 305 22.72 26.27 -27.16
N ALA A 306 22.45 25.84 -28.40
CA ALA A 306 21.68 24.63 -28.67
C ALA A 306 22.42 23.35 -28.23
N ALA A 307 23.76 23.32 -28.35
CA ALA A 307 24.57 22.23 -27.84
C ALA A 307 24.59 22.19 -26.30
N GLN A 308 24.55 23.35 -25.63
CA GLN A 308 24.47 23.45 -24.17
C GLN A 308 23.10 22.99 -23.64
N GLU A 309 22.01 23.37 -24.32
CA GLU A 309 20.64 22.99 -23.96
C GLU A 309 20.43 21.47 -24.13
N LEU A 310 21.00 20.87 -25.18
CA LEU A 310 21.01 19.42 -25.37
C LEU A 310 21.87 18.68 -24.33
N LEU A 311 22.96 19.30 -23.85
CA LEU A 311 23.80 18.76 -22.79
C LEU A 311 23.09 18.77 -21.42
N ASP A 312 22.37 19.85 -21.11
CA ASP A 312 21.59 19.98 -19.87
C ASP A 312 20.37 19.04 -19.83
N VAL A 313 19.80 18.72 -20.99
CA VAL A 313 18.73 17.69 -21.11
C VAL A 313 19.27 16.27 -21.02
N ALA A 314 20.49 16.01 -21.53
CA ALA A 314 21.11 14.68 -21.52
C ALA A 314 21.73 14.30 -20.16
N THR A 315 22.10 15.28 -19.34
CA THR A 315 22.61 15.05 -17.97
C THR A 315 21.96 16.02 -16.98
N PRO A 316 20.82 15.66 -16.36
CA PRO A 316 20.25 16.50 -15.32
C PRO A 316 21.22 16.50 -14.11
N LYS A 317 21.80 17.67 -13.80
CA LYS A 317 22.60 17.83 -12.58
C LYS A 317 21.70 17.59 -11.36
N PRO A 318 22.17 16.84 -10.34
CA PRO A 318 21.44 16.74 -9.09
C PRO A 318 21.37 18.13 -8.46
N GLU A 319 20.17 18.55 -8.09
CA GLU A 319 19.91 19.83 -7.43
C GLU A 319 20.51 19.77 -6.01
N VAL A 320 21.75 20.24 -5.87
CA VAL A 320 22.45 20.37 -4.59
C VAL A 320 22.72 21.85 -4.38
N GLN A 321 22.15 22.42 -3.31
CA GLN A 321 22.48 23.76 -2.86
C GLN A 321 23.94 23.81 -2.40
N ASP A 322 24.74 24.64 -3.05
CA ASP A 322 26.07 25.05 -2.55
C ASP A 322 25.89 25.99 -1.35
N GLY A 323 25.81 25.38 -0.17
CA GLY A 323 25.91 26.05 1.14
C GLY A 323 26.86 25.26 2.02
N GLY A 324 27.90 25.92 2.53
CA GLY A 324 29.09 25.28 3.09
C GLY A 324 28.87 24.33 4.27
N GLN A 325 29.77 23.34 4.31
CA GLN A 325 30.10 22.41 5.39
C GLN A 325 29.10 21.27 5.68
N GLY A 326 29.34 20.14 5.00
CA GLY A 326 29.46 18.82 5.63
C GLY A 326 28.20 18.19 6.24
N LEU A 327 27.55 17.36 5.41
CA LEU A 327 26.63 16.23 5.67
C LEU A 327 25.28 16.43 4.97
N GLY A 328 25.13 15.73 3.84
CA GLY A 328 23.90 15.68 3.07
C GLY A 328 22.81 14.92 3.82
N ILE A 329 21.76 15.62 4.22
CA ILE A 329 20.51 15.05 4.75
C ILE A 329 19.41 15.33 3.71
N PRO A 330 18.60 14.33 3.30
CA PRO A 330 17.55 14.52 2.30
C PRO A 330 16.34 15.32 2.82
N TRP A 331 15.68 16.06 1.92
CA TRP A 331 14.70 17.15 2.16
C TRP A 331 13.46 16.83 3.00
N TRP A 332 13.00 15.59 3.04
CA TRP A 332 11.88 15.09 3.84
C TRP A 332 12.12 15.03 5.37
N VAL A 333 13.35 15.25 5.86
CA VAL A 333 13.68 15.16 7.29
C VAL A 333 13.49 16.49 8.04
N CYS A 334 13.34 17.62 7.34
CA CYS A 334 13.44 18.97 7.93
C CYS A 334 12.18 19.69 8.48
N PRO A 335 10.93 19.19 8.49
CA PRO A 335 9.86 19.97 9.14
C PRO A 335 9.86 19.84 10.67
N GLN A 336 10.43 18.75 11.22
CA GLN A 336 10.29 18.41 12.64
C GLN A 336 11.50 18.83 13.50
N LEU A 337 12.67 19.02 12.88
CA LEU A 337 13.93 19.31 13.60
C LEU A 337 14.08 20.81 13.92
N ASP A 338 13.63 21.68 13.01
CA ASP A 338 13.66 23.14 13.20
C ASP A 338 12.76 23.57 14.38
N MET A 339 11.61 22.90 14.54
CA MET A 339 10.68 23.14 15.65
C MET A 339 11.23 22.72 17.03
N LEU A 340 12.20 21.79 17.06
CA LEU A 340 12.87 21.36 18.29
C LEU A 340 14.11 22.21 18.62
N LEU A 341 14.78 22.76 17.61
CA LEU A 341 15.92 23.66 17.79
C LEU A 341 15.48 25.06 18.22
N GLU A 342 14.39 25.59 17.67
CA GLU A 342 13.84 26.90 18.04
C GLU A 342 13.30 26.94 19.48
N ARG A 343 12.93 25.78 20.04
CA ARG A 343 12.51 25.63 21.44
C ARG A 343 13.68 25.53 22.43
N MET A 344 14.90 25.27 21.96
CA MET A 344 16.10 25.17 22.81
C MET A 344 16.98 26.42 22.79
N THR A 345 16.91 27.25 21.75
CA THR A 345 17.64 28.53 21.68
C THR A 345 16.65 29.68 21.80
N GLY A 346 16.19 29.93 23.01
CA GLY A 346 15.28 31.04 23.30
C GLY A 346 15.89 32.40 22.96
N THR A 347 15.23 33.10 22.05
CA THR A 347 15.10 34.56 22.05
C THR A 347 13.63 34.90 21.92
#